data_AF-A0A3N6H967-F1
#
_entry.id   AF-A0A3N6H967-F1
#
_cell.length_a   1.000
_cell.length_b   1.000
_cell.length_c   1.000
_cell.angle_alpha   90.00
_cell.angle_beta   90.00
_cell.angle_gamma   90.00
#
_symmetry.space_group_name_H-M   'P 1'
#
loop_
_entity.id
_entity.type
_entity.pdbx_description
1 polymer ?
#
loop_
_entity_poly.entity_id
_entity_poly.type
_entity_poly.pdbx_seq_one_letter_code
_entity_poly.pdbx_strand_id
1 'polypeptide(L)'
;MASEVVVKVSWGPRPESPGELADRWLTMLGGLAELSGGTPVDWRWDRDGDRPGEPVPADAGKFAAVLEAGGPEEDADIIGWTAAVVGTWKDRGYARLRVQGGGSDEYTPFTAVLQLFPAPDGTTAPPVDRLPESLAVLADAWDADTGLTYDRKLFNAVKSAFGLRNSHPRCGWAVYLSENRAALVPADLSAGRLRAGHGGIVLDLGDSTEAVLTAQQALTDAGALNPIPPTSPRPTW
;
A
#
# COMPACT_ATOMS: atom_id res chain seq x y z
N MET A 1 20.80 -12.36 0.22
CA MET A 1 19.70 -12.21 -0.75
C MET A 1 18.79 -11.14 -0.20
N ALA A 2 18.63 -10.02 -0.90
CA ALA A 2 17.70 -8.98 -0.48
C ALA A 2 16.29 -9.61 -0.42
N SER A 3 15.64 -9.51 0.72
CA SER A 3 14.27 -9.99 0.89
C SER A 3 13.30 -9.07 0.15
N GLU A 4 12.20 -9.63 -0.32
CA GLU A 4 11.04 -8.86 -0.80
C GLU A 4 10.69 -7.76 0.20
N VAL A 5 10.57 -6.52 -0.31
CA VAL A 5 10.08 -5.37 0.45
C VAL A 5 8.68 -5.06 -0.01
N VAL A 6 7.78 -4.82 0.94
CA VAL A 6 6.38 -4.51 0.68
C VAL A 6 6.09 -3.10 1.12
N VAL A 7 5.42 -2.33 0.27
CA VAL A 7 4.76 -1.06 0.60
C VAL A 7 3.27 -1.31 0.56
N LYS A 8 2.58 -1.06 1.67
CA LYS A 8 1.14 -1.32 1.79
C LYS A 8 0.44 -0.11 2.38
N VAL A 9 -0.69 0.26 1.80
CA VAL A 9 -1.66 1.18 2.41
C VAL A 9 -3.01 0.51 2.59
N SER A 10 -3.79 1.01 3.54
CA SER A 10 -5.11 0.48 3.90
C SER A 10 -6.11 1.62 4.15
N TRP A 11 -7.36 1.42 3.75
CA TRP A 11 -8.48 2.33 4.02
C TRP A 11 -9.77 1.56 4.30
N GLY A 12 -10.77 2.28 4.83
CA GLY A 12 -12.09 1.72 5.14
C GLY A 12 -13.02 1.66 3.92
N PRO A 13 -14.30 1.29 4.13
CA PRO A 13 -15.32 1.26 3.09
C PRO A 13 -15.38 2.54 2.26
N ARG A 14 -15.30 2.41 0.94
CA ARG A 14 -15.47 3.52 0.01
C ARG A 14 -15.99 2.97 -1.31
N PRO A 15 -17.33 2.99 -1.51
CA PRO A 15 -17.93 2.65 -2.78
C PRO A 15 -17.45 3.60 -3.88
N GLU A 16 -16.88 3.04 -4.95
CA GLU A 16 -16.31 3.82 -6.07
C GLU A 16 -16.66 3.14 -7.38
N SER A 17 -16.93 3.94 -8.41
CA SER A 17 -17.12 3.45 -9.77
C SER A 17 -15.81 2.97 -10.39
N PRO A 18 -15.87 2.10 -11.42
CA PRO A 18 -14.68 1.71 -12.18
C PRO A 18 -13.88 2.89 -12.75
N GLY A 19 -14.55 4.00 -13.10
CA GLY A 19 -13.91 5.24 -13.55
C GLY A 19 -13.08 5.90 -12.45
N GLU A 20 -13.66 6.06 -11.25
CA GLU A 20 -12.93 6.61 -10.10
C GLU A 20 -11.74 5.74 -9.70
N LEU A 21 -11.91 4.41 -9.73
CA LEU A 21 -10.82 3.47 -9.48
C LEU A 21 -9.71 3.57 -10.54
N ALA A 22 -10.07 3.72 -11.81
CA ALA A 22 -9.12 3.91 -12.89
C ALA A 22 -8.27 5.17 -12.71
N ASP A 23 -8.89 6.30 -12.34
CA ASP A 23 -8.18 7.55 -12.10
C ASP A 23 -7.16 7.42 -10.95
N ARG A 24 -7.54 6.75 -9.87
CA ARG A 24 -6.64 6.47 -8.74
C ARG A 24 -5.48 5.56 -9.13
N TRP A 25 -5.77 4.51 -9.90
CA TRP A 25 -4.75 3.62 -10.45
C TRP A 25 -3.73 4.38 -11.30
N LEU A 26 -4.19 5.20 -12.24
CA LEU A 26 -3.30 5.96 -13.13
C LEU A 26 -2.48 7.00 -12.35
N THR A 27 -3.08 7.66 -11.35
CA THR A 27 -2.38 8.57 -10.44
C THR A 27 -1.25 7.85 -9.69
N MET A 28 -1.54 6.69 -9.11
CA MET A 28 -0.55 5.87 -8.41
C MET A 28 0.58 5.40 -9.34
N LEU A 29 0.24 4.86 -10.51
CA LEU A 29 1.23 4.37 -11.49
C LEU A 29 2.12 5.50 -12.02
N GLY A 30 1.53 6.69 -12.26
CA GLY A 30 2.26 7.89 -12.65
C GLY A 30 3.25 8.31 -11.56
N GLY A 31 2.81 8.41 -10.31
CA GLY A 31 3.68 8.77 -9.19
C GLY A 31 4.84 7.79 -9.00
N LEU A 32 4.59 6.47 -9.11
CA LEU A 32 5.65 5.45 -9.02
C LEU A 32 6.65 5.54 -10.20
N ALA A 33 6.19 5.89 -11.39
CA ALA A 33 7.07 6.11 -12.55
C ALA A 33 7.96 7.34 -12.36
N GLU A 34 7.43 8.44 -11.80
CA GLU A 34 8.21 9.63 -11.44
C GLU A 34 9.28 9.32 -10.38
N LEU A 35 8.91 8.56 -9.33
CA LEU A 35 9.87 8.14 -8.29
C LEU A 35 11.03 7.32 -8.85
N SER A 36 10.80 6.58 -9.94
CA SER A 36 11.81 5.79 -10.66
C SER A 36 12.74 6.63 -11.55
N GLY A 37 12.72 7.97 -11.40
CA GLY A 37 13.59 8.90 -12.13
C GLY A 37 13.31 8.94 -13.63
N GLY A 38 12.07 8.66 -14.03
CA GLY A 38 11.68 8.55 -15.44
C GLY A 38 12.18 7.27 -16.12
N THR A 39 12.75 6.32 -15.38
CA THR A 39 13.04 4.98 -15.90
C THR A 39 11.72 4.30 -16.24
N PRO A 40 11.43 4.01 -17.52
CA PRO A 40 10.15 3.44 -17.89
C PRO A 40 10.00 2.07 -17.24
N VAL A 41 8.94 1.93 -16.44
CA VAL A 41 8.46 0.65 -15.97
C VAL A 41 7.42 0.19 -16.97
N ASP A 42 7.65 -0.96 -17.61
CA ASP A 42 6.65 -1.57 -18.47
C ASP A 42 5.58 -2.22 -17.58
N TRP A 43 4.60 -1.42 -17.15
CA TRP A 43 3.46 -1.89 -16.38
C TRP A 43 2.52 -2.68 -17.27
N ARG A 44 2.28 -3.93 -16.89
CA ARG A 44 1.42 -4.86 -17.62
C ARG A 44 0.45 -5.51 -16.66
N TRP A 45 -0.72 -5.89 -17.16
CA TRP A 45 -1.68 -6.64 -16.37
C TRP A 45 -1.07 -7.95 -15.89
N ASP A 46 -1.23 -8.24 -14.60
CA ASP A 46 -0.83 -9.53 -14.04
C ASP A 46 -1.77 -10.60 -14.60
N ARG A 47 -1.20 -11.67 -15.14
CA ARG A 47 -1.96 -12.75 -15.77
C ARG A 47 -1.34 -14.08 -15.42
N ASP A 48 -2.18 -15.09 -15.34
CA ASP A 48 -1.70 -16.46 -15.19
C ASP A 48 -0.99 -16.93 -16.47
N GLY A 49 0.15 -17.59 -16.29
CA GLY A 49 0.93 -18.25 -17.35
C GLY A 49 2.24 -17.56 -17.76
N ASP A 50 2.96 -18.18 -18.69
CA ASP A 50 4.37 -17.84 -19.00
C ASP A 50 4.56 -16.60 -19.91
N ARG A 51 3.48 -15.93 -20.31
CA ARG A 51 3.54 -14.78 -21.23
C ARG A 51 3.22 -13.48 -20.49
N PRO A 52 3.96 -12.39 -20.75
CA PRO A 52 3.65 -11.09 -20.15
C PRO A 52 2.22 -10.63 -20.44
N GLY A 53 1.67 -9.85 -19.51
CA GLY A 53 0.36 -9.17 -19.64
C GLY A 53 0.21 -8.33 -20.89
N GLU A 54 -1.00 -7.87 -21.15
CA GLU A 54 -1.16 -6.70 -22.00
C GLU A 54 -0.64 -5.45 -21.27
N PRO A 55 -0.08 -4.45 -21.98
CA PRO A 55 0.32 -3.20 -21.36
C PRO A 55 -0.88 -2.53 -20.69
N VAL A 56 -0.65 -1.92 -19.52
CA VAL A 56 -1.68 -1.12 -18.86
C VAL A 56 -1.99 0.11 -19.72
N PRO A 57 -3.26 0.38 -20.04
CA PRO A 57 -3.63 1.57 -20.81
C PRO A 57 -3.39 2.83 -19.97
N ALA A 58 -2.84 3.87 -20.59
CA ALA A 58 -2.68 5.19 -19.96
C ALA A 58 -3.97 6.04 -19.97
N ASP A 59 -5.05 5.52 -20.54
CA ASP A 59 -6.35 6.20 -20.66
C ASP A 59 -7.31 5.64 -19.60
N ALA A 60 -7.91 6.53 -18.81
CA ALA A 60 -8.79 6.16 -17.70
C ALA A 60 -10.01 5.37 -18.16
N GLY A 61 -10.62 5.75 -19.28
CA GLY A 61 -11.79 5.04 -19.83
C GLY A 61 -11.46 3.61 -20.25
N LYS A 62 -10.32 3.40 -20.91
CA LYS A 62 -9.84 2.06 -21.25
C LYS A 62 -9.46 1.24 -20.02
N PHE A 63 -8.86 1.86 -19.01
CA PHE A 63 -8.54 1.18 -17.76
C PHE A 63 -9.82 0.76 -17.02
N ALA A 64 -10.80 1.65 -16.93
CA ALA A 64 -12.11 1.38 -16.33
C ALA A 64 -12.82 0.22 -17.04
N ALA A 65 -12.79 0.20 -18.37
CA ALA A 65 -13.36 -0.91 -19.15
C ALA A 65 -12.67 -2.26 -18.86
N VAL A 66 -11.37 -2.26 -18.56
CA VAL A 66 -10.65 -3.49 -18.12
C VAL A 66 -11.07 -3.90 -16.72
N LEU A 67 -11.24 -2.95 -15.79
CA LEU A 67 -11.76 -3.24 -14.44
C LEU A 67 -13.18 -3.82 -14.49
N GLU A 68 -14.05 -3.27 -15.34
CA GLU A 68 -15.40 -3.77 -15.58
C GLU A 68 -15.41 -5.14 -16.27
N ALA A 69 -14.56 -5.35 -17.27
CA ALA A 69 -14.45 -6.66 -17.92
C ALA A 69 -13.88 -7.73 -16.97
N GLY A 70 -13.05 -7.29 -16.01
CA GLY A 70 -12.51 -8.12 -14.94
C GLY A 70 -13.46 -8.34 -13.76
N GLY A 71 -14.64 -7.70 -13.70
CA GLY A 71 -15.56 -7.82 -12.57
C GLY A 71 -17.01 -7.45 -12.87
N PRO A 72 -17.97 -8.27 -12.43
CA PRO A 72 -18.04 -8.58 -11.00
C PRO A 72 -18.21 -10.08 -10.67
N GLU A 73 -17.55 -10.56 -9.62
CA GLU A 73 -18.13 -11.63 -8.80
C GLU A 73 -19.45 -11.09 -8.19
N GLU A 74 -20.43 -11.94 -7.88
CA GLU A 74 -21.79 -11.50 -7.45
C GLU A 74 -21.81 -10.43 -6.33
N ASP A 75 -20.73 -10.32 -5.54
CA ASP A 75 -20.61 -9.44 -4.38
C ASP A 75 -19.65 -8.24 -4.57
N ALA A 76 -19.35 -7.80 -5.80
CA ALA A 76 -18.37 -6.73 -6.04
C ALA A 76 -18.70 -5.38 -5.37
N ASP A 77 -19.97 -5.08 -5.13
CA ASP A 77 -20.41 -3.93 -4.34
C ASP A 77 -19.96 -4.03 -2.87
N ILE A 78 -19.78 -5.24 -2.35
CA ILE A 78 -19.28 -5.53 -1.00
C ILE A 78 -17.76 -5.65 -1.01
N ILE A 79 -17.20 -6.59 -1.78
CA ILE A 79 -15.77 -6.96 -1.73
C ILE A 79 -14.85 -6.02 -2.54
N GLY A 80 -15.43 -5.17 -3.38
CA GLY A 80 -14.74 -4.26 -4.28
C GLY A 80 -14.14 -4.96 -5.51
N TRP A 81 -13.43 -4.17 -6.32
CA TRP A 81 -12.69 -4.64 -7.48
C TRP A 81 -11.25 -4.96 -7.10
N THR A 82 -10.75 -6.08 -7.62
CA THR A 82 -9.33 -6.45 -7.50
C THR A 82 -8.66 -6.32 -8.85
N ALA A 83 -7.51 -5.65 -8.88
CA ALA A 83 -6.64 -5.59 -10.03
C ALA A 83 -5.19 -5.81 -9.60
N ALA A 84 -4.41 -6.42 -10.48
CA ALA A 84 -2.98 -6.62 -10.28
C ALA A 84 -2.21 -6.31 -11.56
N VAL A 85 -1.06 -5.64 -11.40
CA VAL A 85 -0.15 -5.30 -12.48
C VAL A 85 1.28 -5.63 -12.07
N VAL A 86 2.11 -5.96 -13.06
CA VAL A 86 3.54 -6.25 -12.89
C VAL A 86 4.33 -5.22 -13.68
N GLY A 87 5.32 -4.63 -13.05
CA GLY A 87 6.27 -3.71 -13.66
C GLY A 87 7.66 -4.33 -13.68
N THR A 88 8.35 -4.29 -14.81
CA THR A 88 9.72 -4.82 -14.93
C THR A 88 10.69 -3.72 -15.32
N TRP A 89 11.84 -3.65 -14.65
CA TRP A 89 12.95 -2.74 -14.99
C TRP A 89 13.97 -3.44 -15.91
N LYS A 90 14.85 -2.64 -16.55
CA LYS A 90 15.85 -3.14 -17.52
C LYS A 90 16.84 -4.15 -16.92
N ASP A 91 17.15 -4.01 -15.64
CA ASP A 91 18.01 -4.90 -14.86
C ASP A 91 17.32 -6.22 -14.44
N ARG A 92 16.03 -6.37 -14.78
CA ARG A 92 15.16 -7.49 -14.38
C ARG A 92 14.80 -7.51 -12.90
N GLY A 93 14.99 -6.40 -12.18
CA GLY A 93 14.18 -6.13 -11.00
C GLY A 93 12.71 -6.02 -11.42
N TYR A 94 11.79 -6.38 -10.54
CA TYR A 94 10.37 -6.26 -10.85
C TYR A 94 9.54 -5.90 -9.62
N ALA A 95 8.38 -5.30 -9.90
CA ALA A 95 7.40 -4.93 -8.92
C ALA A 95 6.07 -5.61 -9.26
N ARG A 96 5.36 -6.06 -8.23
CA ARG A 96 3.97 -6.48 -8.34
C ARG A 96 3.12 -5.52 -7.54
N LEU A 97 2.11 -4.97 -8.17
CA LEU A 97 1.18 -4.05 -7.54
C LEU A 97 -0.22 -4.65 -7.60
N ARG A 98 -0.85 -4.83 -6.44
CA ARG A 98 -2.21 -5.31 -6.33
C ARG A 98 -3.04 -4.32 -5.54
N VAL A 99 -4.22 -4.00 -6.03
CA VAL A 99 -5.20 -3.20 -5.30
C VAL A 99 -6.52 -3.95 -5.21
N GLN A 100 -7.14 -3.86 -4.04
CA GLN A 100 -8.51 -4.25 -3.78
C GLN A 100 -9.23 -3.06 -3.15
N GLY A 101 -10.28 -2.55 -3.79
CA GLY A 101 -10.97 -1.32 -3.37
C GLY A 101 -12.31 -1.10 -4.07
N GLY A 102 -13.03 -0.05 -3.68
CA GLY A 102 -14.29 0.36 -4.30
C GLY A 102 -15.55 -0.30 -3.73
N GLY A 103 -15.44 -1.21 -2.77
CA GLY A 103 -16.60 -1.86 -2.16
C GLY A 103 -17.08 -1.22 -0.86
N SER A 104 -17.95 -1.93 -0.14
CA SER A 104 -18.50 -1.53 1.14
C SER A 104 -18.14 -2.44 2.33
N ASP A 105 -17.18 -3.38 2.20
CA ASP A 105 -16.79 -4.30 3.29
C ASP A 105 -16.25 -3.55 4.52
N GLU A 106 -17.04 -3.54 5.59
CA GLU A 106 -16.73 -2.91 6.88
C GLU A 106 -15.80 -3.77 7.77
N TYR A 107 -15.57 -5.02 7.39
CA TYR A 107 -14.85 -6.01 8.20
C TYR A 107 -13.41 -6.22 7.78
N THR A 108 -13.09 -5.94 6.51
CA THR A 108 -11.75 -6.06 5.93
C THR A 108 -11.38 -4.74 5.29
N PRO A 109 -10.24 -4.13 5.67
CA PRO A 109 -9.80 -2.91 5.00
C PRO A 109 -9.46 -3.19 3.54
N PHE A 110 -9.77 -2.22 2.68
CA PHE A 110 -9.26 -2.17 1.32
C PHE A 110 -7.77 -1.84 1.32
N THR A 111 -7.04 -2.31 0.31
CA THR A 111 -5.57 -2.22 0.32
C THR A 111 -4.99 -2.01 -1.06
N ALA A 112 -3.91 -1.24 -1.11
CA ALA A 112 -2.97 -1.22 -2.23
C ALA A 112 -1.62 -1.74 -1.72
N VAL A 113 -1.06 -2.72 -2.44
CA VAL A 113 0.14 -3.45 -2.03
C VAL A 113 1.12 -3.48 -3.20
N LEU A 114 2.25 -2.79 -3.03
CA LEU A 114 3.40 -2.84 -3.91
C LEU A 114 4.45 -3.78 -3.31
N GLN A 115 4.76 -4.87 -4.00
CA GLN A 115 5.82 -5.80 -3.67
C GLN A 115 7.02 -5.52 -4.58
N LEU A 116 8.18 -5.29 -3.99
CA LEU A 116 9.43 -4.98 -4.69
C LEU A 116 10.37 -6.18 -4.59
N PHE A 117 10.81 -6.67 -5.74
CA PHE A 117 11.71 -7.80 -5.85
C PHE A 117 13.04 -7.35 -6.46
N PRO A 118 14.18 -7.73 -5.86
CA PRO A 118 15.50 -7.41 -6.41
C PRO A 118 15.73 -8.13 -7.74
N ALA A 119 16.61 -7.58 -8.56
CA ALA A 119 17.13 -8.23 -9.74
C ALA A 119 17.92 -9.50 -9.38
N PRO A 120 18.13 -10.44 -10.33
CA PRO A 120 18.89 -11.67 -10.09
C PRO A 120 20.33 -11.46 -9.63
N ASP A 121 20.94 -10.33 -9.99
CA ASP A 121 22.29 -9.94 -9.57
C ASP A 121 22.32 -9.24 -8.19
N GLY A 122 21.15 -9.06 -7.57
CA GLY A 122 20.98 -8.40 -6.28
C GLY A 122 20.76 -6.89 -6.36
N THR A 123 20.74 -6.30 -7.56
CA THR A 123 20.40 -4.88 -7.74
C THR A 123 18.98 -4.62 -7.24
N THR A 124 18.81 -3.59 -6.41
CA THR A 124 17.50 -3.21 -5.89
C THR A 124 16.71 -2.45 -6.95
N ALA A 125 15.40 -2.70 -7.01
CA ALA A 125 14.52 -1.90 -7.87
C ALA A 125 14.56 -0.42 -7.41
N PRO A 126 14.49 0.56 -8.33
CA PRO A 126 14.63 1.99 -7.98
C PRO A 126 13.77 2.49 -6.81
N PRO A 127 12.49 2.05 -6.62
CA PRO A 127 11.69 2.50 -5.48
C PRO A 127 12.14 1.98 -4.11
N VAL A 128 13.03 0.98 -4.05
CA VAL A 128 13.51 0.38 -2.78
C VAL A 128 14.27 1.38 -1.93
N ASP A 129 14.96 2.35 -2.52
CA ASP A 129 15.68 3.39 -1.79
C ASP A 129 14.78 4.58 -1.42
N ARG A 130 13.50 4.53 -1.81
CA ARG A 130 12.50 5.60 -1.65
C ARG A 130 11.20 5.05 -1.08
N LEU A 131 11.31 4.18 -0.07
CA LEU A 131 10.16 3.54 0.56
C LEU A 131 9.20 4.56 1.21
N PRO A 132 9.66 5.60 1.94
CA PRO A 132 8.78 6.62 2.49
C PRO A 132 7.98 7.35 1.41
N GLU A 133 8.60 7.72 0.29
CA GLU A 133 7.92 8.41 -0.81
C GLU A 133 7.01 7.50 -1.61
N SER A 134 7.41 6.23 -1.81
CA SER A 134 6.53 5.23 -2.41
C SER A 134 5.27 5.03 -1.56
N LEU A 135 5.43 5.03 -0.23
CA LEU A 135 4.31 4.95 0.69
C LEU A 135 3.40 6.18 0.60
N ALA A 136 3.97 7.39 0.48
CA ALA A 136 3.21 8.61 0.27
C ALA A 136 2.43 8.59 -1.05
N VAL A 137 3.05 8.16 -2.16
CA VAL A 137 2.37 8.03 -3.47
C VAL A 137 1.16 7.10 -3.39
N LEU A 138 1.32 5.94 -2.76
CA LEU A 138 0.21 5.00 -2.56
C LEU A 138 -0.88 5.61 -1.66
N ALA A 139 -0.48 6.29 -0.58
CA ALA A 139 -1.42 6.88 0.35
C ALA A 139 -2.26 8.00 -0.30
N ASP A 140 -1.61 8.87 -1.06
CA ASP A 140 -2.24 10.01 -1.72
C ASP A 140 -3.19 9.56 -2.83
N ALA A 141 -2.78 8.58 -3.65
CA ALA A 141 -3.63 8.07 -4.72
C ALA A 141 -4.91 7.39 -4.20
N TRP A 142 -4.88 6.83 -3.00
CA TRP A 142 -5.98 6.07 -2.43
C TRP A 142 -6.68 6.74 -1.26
N ASP A 143 -6.31 7.97 -0.89
CA ASP A 143 -6.72 8.64 0.36
C ASP A 143 -6.67 7.67 1.55
N ALA A 144 -5.51 7.02 1.72
CA ALA A 144 -5.37 5.96 2.69
C ALA A 144 -5.59 6.45 4.13
N ASP A 145 -6.00 5.54 5.02
CA ASP A 145 -6.07 5.82 6.45
C ASP A 145 -4.72 5.52 7.13
N THR A 146 -4.11 4.38 6.78
CA THR A 146 -2.81 3.94 7.33
C THR A 146 -1.98 3.24 6.27
N GLY A 147 -0.68 3.17 6.49
CA GLY A 147 0.21 2.41 5.62
C GLY A 147 1.54 2.10 6.27
N LEU A 148 2.29 1.18 5.69
CA LEU A 148 3.59 0.76 6.19
C LEU A 148 4.49 0.19 5.08
N THR A 149 5.78 0.16 5.36
CA THR A 149 6.77 -0.55 4.53
C THR A 149 7.44 -1.65 5.35
N TYR A 150 7.61 -2.86 4.81
CA TYR A 150 8.17 -3.95 5.62
C TYR A 150 8.82 -5.03 4.77
N ASP A 151 9.71 -5.80 5.40
CA ASP A 151 10.00 -7.16 4.99
C ASP A 151 9.30 -8.17 5.92
N ARG A 152 9.30 -9.44 5.52
CA ARG A 152 8.62 -10.51 6.28
C ARG A 152 9.15 -10.65 7.73
N LYS A 153 10.44 -10.41 7.96
CA LYS A 153 11.06 -10.56 9.28
C LYS A 153 10.54 -9.48 10.22
N LEU A 154 10.58 -8.22 9.79
CA LEU A 154 10.04 -7.10 10.57
C LEU A 154 8.55 -7.29 10.84
N PHE A 155 7.76 -7.61 9.81
CA PHE A 155 6.32 -7.76 9.93
C PHE A 155 5.93 -8.79 11.00
N ASN A 156 6.62 -9.93 11.03
CA ASN A 156 6.40 -10.97 12.03
C ASN A 156 6.85 -10.54 13.42
N ALA A 157 7.99 -9.83 13.54
CA ALA A 157 8.48 -9.35 14.84
C ALA A 157 7.48 -8.39 15.50
N VAL A 158 7.00 -7.38 14.77
CA VAL A 158 6.00 -6.41 15.27
C VAL A 158 4.68 -7.10 15.59
N LYS A 159 4.23 -8.00 14.71
CA LYS A 159 3.00 -8.79 14.93
C LYS A 159 3.06 -9.58 16.24
N SER A 160 4.17 -10.29 16.47
CA SER A 160 4.35 -11.13 17.65
C SER A 160 4.50 -10.31 18.93
N ALA A 161 5.24 -9.20 18.90
CA ALA A 161 5.46 -8.36 20.07
C ALA A 161 4.17 -7.71 20.60
N PHE A 162 3.24 -7.34 19.72
CA PHE A 162 2.02 -6.60 20.06
C PHE A 162 0.72 -7.41 19.90
N GLY A 163 0.81 -8.71 19.60
CA GLY A 163 -0.37 -9.58 19.45
C GLY A 163 -1.32 -9.16 18.32
N LEU A 164 -0.79 -8.60 17.23
CA LEU A 164 -1.61 -7.95 16.20
C LEU A 164 -2.27 -8.96 15.24
N ARG A 165 -3.54 -8.70 14.87
CA ARG A 165 -4.21 -9.37 13.74
C ARG A 165 -3.71 -8.78 12.43
N ASN A 166 -3.84 -9.49 11.30
CA ASN A 166 -3.34 -9.00 10.00
C ASN A 166 -3.95 -7.66 9.55
N SER A 167 -5.16 -7.32 9.99
CA SER A 167 -5.86 -6.07 9.66
C SER A 167 -5.50 -4.89 10.57
N HIS A 168 -4.82 -5.10 11.70
CA HIS A 168 -4.48 -4.00 12.61
C HIS A 168 -3.43 -3.08 11.99
N PRO A 169 -3.61 -1.74 12.10
CA PRO A 169 -2.55 -0.78 11.81
C PRO A 169 -1.28 -1.09 12.58
N ARG A 170 -0.13 -0.92 11.93
CA ARG A 170 1.17 -1.14 12.54
C ARG A 170 2.26 -0.38 11.83
N CYS A 171 3.38 -0.23 12.50
CA CYS A 171 4.59 0.35 11.97
C CYS A 171 5.36 -0.63 11.10
N GLY A 172 6.04 -0.06 10.12
CA GLY A 172 7.04 -0.69 9.28
C GLY A 172 8.38 0.04 9.40
N TRP A 173 9.28 -0.13 8.42
CA TRP A 173 10.45 0.74 8.25
C TRP A 173 10.01 2.19 8.08
N ALA A 174 8.91 2.41 7.36
CA ALA A 174 8.13 3.63 7.38
C ALA A 174 6.66 3.33 7.72
N VAL A 175 5.95 4.32 8.24
CA VAL A 175 4.51 4.27 8.52
C VAL A 175 3.82 5.53 8.01
N TYR A 176 2.71 5.37 7.31
CA TYR A 176 1.84 6.47 6.89
C TYR A 176 0.64 6.55 7.83
N LEU A 177 0.26 7.78 8.18
CA LEU A 177 -0.88 8.11 9.01
C LEU A 177 -1.67 9.24 8.34
N SER A 178 -2.97 9.02 8.14
CA SER A 178 -3.93 10.06 7.73
C SER A 178 -3.92 11.25 8.68
N GLU A 179 -4.43 12.41 8.27
CA GLU A 179 -4.41 13.65 9.05
C GLU A 179 -4.85 13.47 10.51
N ASN A 180 -5.98 12.79 10.73
CA ASN A 180 -6.53 12.56 12.06
C ASN A 180 -5.60 11.71 12.94
N ARG A 181 -4.90 10.74 12.36
CA ARG A 181 -3.93 9.91 13.07
C ARG A 181 -2.60 10.63 13.25
N ALA A 182 -2.20 11.41 12.26
CA ALA A 182 -1.00 12.24 12.28
C ALA A 182 -1.06 13.27 13.43
N ALA A 183 -2.26 13.81 13.72
CA ALA A 183 -2.49 14.71 14.85
C ALA A 183 -2.25 14.07 16.23
N LEU A 184 -2.28 12.73 16.32
CA LEU A 184 -2.02 11.98 17.54
C LEU A 184 -0.54 11.60 17.71
N VAL A 185 0.32 11.91 16.74
CA VAL A 185 1.73 11.52 16.80
C VAL A 185 2.47 12.32 17.89
N PRO A 186 3.15 11.65 18.83
CA PRO A 186 3.94 12.33 19.84
C PRO A 186 5.00 13.26 19.22
N ALA A 187 5.10 14.49 19.72
CA ALA A 187 6.01 15.49 19.17
C ALA A 187 7.50 15.10 19.33
N ASP A 188 7.80 14.33 20.38
CA ASP A 188 9.13 13.83 20.73
C ASP A 188 9.50 12.50 20.03
N LEU A 189 8.58 11.91 19.24
CA LEU A 189 8.89 10.71 18.47
C LEU A 189 10.01 11.02 17.47
N SER A 190 11.15 10.34 17.64
CA SER A 190 12.31 10.47 16.76
C SER A 190 12.09 9.68 15.47
N ALA A 191 11.68 10.39 14.42
CA ALA A 191 11.45 9.84 13.09
C ALA A 191 11.67 10.91 12.03
N GLY A 192 12.15 10.51 10.85
CA GLY A 192 12.08 11.35 9.66
C GLY A 192 10.61 11.63 9.33
N ARG A 193 10.27 12.86 8.92
CA ARG A 193 8.89 13.26 8.66
C ARG A 193 8.78 13.75 7.23
N LEU A 194 7.97 13.06 6.44
CA LEU A 194 7.58 13.46 5.10
C LEU A 194 6.09 13.84 5.12
N ARG A 195 5.74 15.01 4.60
CA ARG A 195 4.34 15.38 4.41
C ARG A 195 3.76 14.61 3.24
N ALA A 196 2.58 14.05 3.44
CA ALA A 196 1.77 13.44 2.39
C ALA A 196 0.58 14.37 2.07
N GLY A 197 -0.17 14.03 1.03
CA GLY A 197 -1.41 14.69 0.67
C GLY A 197 -2.43 14.72 1.82
N HIS A 198 -3.40 15.63 1.70
CA HIS A 198 -4.57 15.72 2.60
C HIS A 198 -4.22 15.77 4.10
N GLY A 199 -3.08 16.38 4.46
CA GLY A 199 -2.66 16.54 5.87
C GLY A 199 -2.05 15.30 6.50
N GLY A 200 -1.92 14.19 5.77
CA GLY A 200 -1.25 12.98 6.21
C GLY A 200 0.27 13.15 6.38
N ILE A 201 0.89 12.21 7.07
CA ILE A 201 2.35 12.16 7.24
C ILE A 201 2.89 10.74 7.04
N VAL A 202 4.08 10.66 6.48
CA VAL A 202 4.93 9.46 6.53
C VAL A 202 6.02 9.68 7.57
N LEU A 203 6.12 8.75 8.51
CA LEU A 203 7.20 8.67 9.48
C LEU A 203 8.20 7.61 9.00
N ASP A 204 9.45 8.03 8.78
CA ASP A 204 10.59 7.14 8.53
C ASP A 204 11.19 6.73 9.89
N LEU A 205 11.02 5.46 10.24
CA LEU A 205 11.37 4.89 11.55
C LEU A 205 12.75 4.21 11.53
N GLY A 206 13.45 4.25 10.39
CA GLY A 206 14.80 3.72 10.23
C GLY A 206 14.84 2.23 9.88
N ASP A 207 16.01 1.61 10.10
CA ASP A 207 16.39 0.29 9.60
C ASP A 207 16.59 -0.78 10.70
N SER A 208 16.30 -0.43 11.96
CA SER A 208 16.41 -1.35 13.09
C SER A 208 15.03 -1.77 13.60
N THR A 209 14.87 -3.08 13.86
CA THR A 209 13.62 -3.61 14.43
C THR A 209 13.31 -2.98 15.79
N GLU A 210 14.32 -2.67 16.60
CA GLU A 210 14.14 -2.03 17.91
C GLU A 210 13.49 -0.64 17.78
N ALA A 211 13.99 0.21 16.87
CA ALA A 211 13.40 1.53 16.63
C ALA A 211 11.93 1.42 16.20
N VAL A 212 11.60 0.48 15.32
CA VAL A 212 10.21 0.23 14.88
C VAL A 212 9.34 -0.25 16.04
N LEU A 213 9.83 -1.12 16.93
CA LEU A 213 9.07 -1.58 18.09
C LEU A 213 8.83 -0.44 19.10
N THR A 214 9.82 0.42 19.34
CA THR A 214 9.65 1.61 20.18
C THR A 214 8.64 2.58 19.60
N ALA A 215 8.70 2.84 18.29
CA ALA A 215 7.73 3.70 17.61
C ALA A 215 6.33 3.08 17.60
N GLN A 216 6.21 1.77 17.39
CA GLN A 216 4.94 1.03 17.48
C GLN A 216 4.30 1.21 18.85
N GLN A 217 5.06 1.08 19.93
CA GLN A 217 4.56 1.30 21.30
C GLN A 217 4.06 2.74 21.45
N ALA A 218 4.89 3.74 21.14
CA ALA A 218 4.53 5.15 21.31
C ALA A 218 3.28 5.56 20.52
N LEU A 219 3.16 5.09 19.27
CA LEU A 219 2.00 5.38 18.42
C LEU A 219 0.75 4.60 18.84
N THR A 220 0.90 3.42 19.44
CA THR A 220 -0.21 2.66 20.04
C THR A 220 -0.72 3.38 21.29
N ASP A 221 0.17 3.80 22.19
CA ASP A 221 -0.18 4.50 23.42
C ASP A 221 -0.86 5.85 23.16
N ALA A 222 -0.45 6.53 22.09
CA ALA A 222 -1.10 7.76 21.63
C ALA A 222 -2.43 7.53 20.88
N GLY A 223 -2.80 6.27 20.61
CA GLY A 223 -4.01 5.91 19.88
C GLY A 223 -3.95 6.11 18.36
N ALA A 224 -2.80 6.54 17.82
CA ALA A 224 -2.60 6.76 16.39
C ALA A 224 -2.75 5.47 15.55
N LEU A 225 -2.56 4.30 16.17
CA LEU A 225 -2.67 2.98 15.53
C LEU A 225 -3.92 2.19 15.94
N ASN A 226 -4.89 2.84 16.57
CA ASN A 226 -6.16 2.19 16.87
C ASN A 226 -6.83 1.70 15.58
N PRO A 227 -7.32 0.44 15.51
CA PRO A 227 -8.06 -0.03 14.36
C PRO A 227 -9.26 0.86 14.07
N ILE A 228 -9.64 0.99 12.79
CA ILE A 228 -10.92 1.62 12.43
C ILE A 228 -12.01 0.77 13.10
N PRO A 229 -12.89 1.36 13.94
CA PRO A 229 -14.00 0.63 14.52
C PRO A 229 -14.88 0.09 13.40
N PRO A 230 -15.28 -1.17 13.42
CA PRO A 230 -16.29 -1.63 12.47
C PRO A 230 -17.57 -0.84 12.76
N THR A 231 -18.23 -0.38 11.70
CA THR A 231 -19.52 0.31 11.78
C THR A 231 -20.64 -0.62 12.26
N SER A 232 -20.45 -1.94 12.15
CA SER A 232 -21.37 -2.98 12.67
C SER A 232 -20.63 -4.06 13.48
N PRO A 233 -21.17 -4.53 14.63
CA PRO A 233 -20.58 -5.64 15.38
C PRO A 233 -20.65 -6.94 14.56
N ARG A 234 -19.54 -7.69 14.50
CA ARG A 234 -19.55 -9.01 13.84
C ARG A 234 -20.51 -9.94 14.57
N PRO A 235 -21.39 -10.67 13.87
CA PRO A 235 -22.12 -11.77 14.48
C PRO A 235 -21.10 -12.82 14.95
N THR A 236 -21.12 -13.10 16.25
CA THR A 236 -20.37 -14.20 16.86
C THR A 236 -21.11 -15.49 16.52
N TRP A 237 -20.55 -16.30 15.64
CA TRP A 237 -20.94 -17.69 15.41
C TRP A 237 -19.95 -18.61 16.11
#